data_AF-A0A850REA9-F1
#
_entry.id   AF-A0A850REA9-F1
#
_cell.length_a   1.000
_cell.length_b   1.000
_cell.length_c   1.000
_cell.angle_alpha   90.00
_cell.angle_beta   90.00
_cell.angle_gamma   90.00
#
_symmetry.space_group_name_H-M   'P 1'
#
loop_
_entity.id
_entity.type
_entity.pdbx_description
1 polymer ?
#
loop_
_entity_poly.entity_id
_entity_poly.type
_entity_poly.pdbx_seq_one_letter_code
_entity_poly.pdbx_strand_id
1 'polypeptide(L)' 'MKANEYRRGYHDGLREAIAWIHARAEEMNDPHAKAVLNTAAFHLGVEAAQKRRQRPIAGTAAEQGSASSKAH' A
#
# COMPACT_ATOMS: atom_id res chain seq x y z
N MET A 1 -10.84 15.37 -5.27
CA MET A 1 -11.29 14.55 -4.11
C MET A 1 -11.36 13.04 -4.41
N LYS A 2 -11.96 12.59 -5.52
CA LYS A 2 -12.14 11.15 -5.85
C LYS A 2 -10.85 10.30 -5.83
N ALA A 3 -9.72 10.80 -6.35
CA ALA A 3 -8.48 10.04 -6.42
C ALA A 3 -7.88 9.68 -5.02
N ASN A 4 -8.13 10.49 -4.00
CA ASN A 4 -7.66 10.21 -2.64
C ASN A 4 -8.51 9.11 -1.99
N GLU A 5 -9.83 9.15 -2.22
CA GLU A 5 -10.78 8.15 -1.75
C GLU A 5 -10.54 6.76 -2.38
N TYR A 6 -10.30 6.69 -3.68
CA TYR A 6 -9.90 5.44 -4.34
C TYR A 6 -8.62 4.85 -3.76
N ARG A 7 -7.62 5.68 -3.46
CA ARG A 7 -6.37 5.19 -2.82
C ARG A 7 -6.63 4.66 -1.43
N ARG A 8 -7.45 5.35 -0.63
CA ARG A 8 -7.83 4.89 0.71
C ARG A 8 -8.58 3.56 0.65
N GLY A 9 -9.64 3.47 -0.17
CA GLY A 9 -10.40 2.24 -0.35
C GLY A 9 -9.55 1.06 -0.85
N TYR A 10 -8.61 1.33 -1.76
CA TYR A 10 -7.65 0.30 -2.19
C TYR A 10 -6.75 -0.20 -1.05
N HIS A 11 -6.26 0.69 -0.19
CA HIS A 11 -5.44 0.31 0.95
C HIS A 11 -6.23 -0.43 2.03
N ASP A 12 -7.47 -0.03 2.27
CA ASP A 12 -8.34 -0.69 3.25
C ASP A 12 -8.76 -2.07 2.76
N GLY A 13 -9.12 -2.20 1.48
CA GLY A 13 -9.39 -3.50 0.86
C GLY A 13 -8.19 -4.44 0.86
N LEU A 14 -6.97 -3.93 0.65
CA LEU A 14 -5.75 -4.74 0.79
C LEU A 14 -5.54 -5.22 2.23
N ARG A 15 -5.78 -4.37 3.23
CA ARG A 15 -5.66 -4.78 4.65
C ARG A 15 -6.68 -5.86 4.99
N GLU A 16 -7.91 -5.69 4.53
CA GLU A 16 -8.99 -6.66 4.75
C GLU A 16 -8.67 -8.00 4.06
N ALA A 17 -8.18 -7.98 2.83
CA ALA A 17 -7.74 -9.18 2.12
C ALA A 17 -6.60 -9.91 2.86
N ILE A 18 -5.58 -9.18 3.33
CA ILE A 18 -4.46 -9.77 4.10
C ILE A 18 -4.99 -10.41 5.39
N ALA A 19 -5.85 -9.70 6.13
CA ALA A 19 -6.45 -10.22 7.35
C ALA A 19 -7.28 -11.48 7.09
N TRP A 20 -8.08 -11.48 6.02
CA TRP A 20 -8.88 -12.64 5.62
C TRP A 20 -8.02 -13.86 5.28
N ILE A 21 -6.90 -13.68 4.56
CA ILE A 21 -5.99 -14.80 4.23
C ILE A 21 -5.37 -15.40 5.49
N HIS A 22 -4.96 -14.56 6.45
CA HIS A 22 -4.43 -15.05 7.73
C HIS A 22 -5.48 -15.83 8.53
N ALA A 23 -6.70 -15.30 8.63
CA ALA A 23 -7.81 -16.01 9.30
C ALA A 23 -8.11 -17.35 8.61
N ARG A 24 -8.11 -17.37 7.28
CA ARG A 24 -8.31 -18.60 6.51
C ARG A 24 -7.20 -19.61 6.75
N ALA A 25 -5.96 -19.16 6.90
CA ALA A 25 -4.83 -20.00 7.23
C ALA A 25 -4.98 -20.63 8.62
N GLU A 26 -5.49 -19.89 9.61
CA GLU A 26 -5.72 -20.39 10.97
C GLU A 26 -6.66 -21.60 11.03
N GLU A 27 -7.71 -21.60 10.21
CA GLU A 27 -8.68 -22.70 10.06
C GLU A 27 -8.08 -23.96 9.43
N MET A 28 -6.89 -23.87 8.82
CA MET A 28 -6.29 -25.02 8.12
C MET A 28 -5.66 -26.01 9.10
N ASN A 29 -5.91 -27.30 8.84
CA ASN A 29 -5.32 -28.40 9.57
C ASN A 29 -3.92 -28.78 9.07
N ASP A 30 -3.61 -28.54 7.78
CA ASP A 30 -2.28 -28.81 7.22
C ASP A 30 -1.30 -27.66 7.55
N PRO A 31 -0.21 -27.93 8.29
CA PRO A 31 0.80 -26.91 8.62
C PRO A 31 1.46 -26.31 7.38
N HIS A 32 1.65 -27.10 6.32
CA HIS A 32 2.30 -26.61 5.10
C HIS A 32 1.40 -25.61 4.37
N ALA A 33 0.13 -25.95 4.16
CA ALA A 33 -0.82 -25.02 3.54
C ALA A 33 -1.03 -23.73 4.36
N LYS A 34 -1.05 -23.83 5.70
CA LYS A 34 -1.06 -22.66 6.60
C LYS A 34 0.15 -21.76 6.37
N ALA A 35 1.35 -22.34 6.27
CA ALA A 35 2.57 -21.59 5.99
C ALA A 35 2.53 -20.92 4.61
N VAL A 36 2.02 -21.59 3.58
CA VAL A 36 1.89 -21.03 2.22
C VAL A 36 0.97 -19.81 2.22
N LEU A 37 -0.22 -19.88 2.82
CA LEU A 37 -1.15 -18.75 2.87
C LEU A 37 -0.60 -17.58 3.69
N ASN A 38 -0.01 -17.85 4.85
CA ASN A 38 0.61 -16.81 5.66
C ASN A 38 1.76 -16.11 4.93
N THR A 39 2.58 -16.87 4.20
CA THR A 39 3.66 -16.32 3.38
C THR A 39 3.12 -15.46 2.25
N ALA A 40 2.08 -15.92 1.54
CA ALA A 40 1.44 -15.14 0.49
C ALA A 40 0.84 -13.82 1.02
N ALA A 41 0.15 -13.85 2.16
CA ALA A 41 -0.40 -12.67 2.81
C ALA A 41 0.69 -11.66 3.21
N PHE A 42 1.81 -12.16 3.76
CA PHE A 42 2.97 -11.33 4.09
C PHE A 42 3.56 -10.65 2.84
N HIS A 43 3.82 -11.41 1.77
CA HIS A 43 4.37 -10.86 0.52
C HIS A 43 3.44 -9.82 -0.11
N LEU A 44 2.13 -10.06 -0.09
CA LEU A 44 1.14 -9.09 -0.56
C LEU A 44 1.25 -7.75 0.20
N GLY A 45 1.42 -7.81 1.52
CA GLY A 45 1.66 -6.62 2.36
C GLY A 45 2.97 -5.90 2.02
N VAL A 46 4.06 -6.64 1.81
CA VAL A 46 5.36 -6.08 1.43
C VAL A 46 5.30 -5.39 0.07
N GLU A 47 4.73 -6.04 -0.94
CA GLU A 47 4.58 -5.46 -2.28
C GLU A 47 3.71 -4.20 -2.28
N ALA A 48 2.61 -4.21 -1.52
CA ALA A 48 1.75 -3.04 -1.36
C ALA A 48 2.51 -1.85 -0.73
N ALA A 49 3.33 -2.12 0.29
CA ALA A 49 4.16 -1.12 0.94
C ALA A 49 5.23 -0.57 -0.01
N GLN A 50 5.88 -1.42 -0.81
CA GLN A 50 6.87 -1.02 -1.80
C GLN A 50 6.24 -0.14 -2.89
N LYS A 51 5.09 -0.54 -3.46
CA LYS A 51 4.37 0.26 -4.46
C LYS A 51 3.97 1.64 -3.93
N ARG A 52 3.62 1.74 -2.65
CA ARG A 52 3.34 3.03 -1.99
C ARG A 52 4.59 3.91 -1.92
N ARG A 53 5.76 3.34 -1.60
CA ARG A 53 7.04 4.08 -1.55
C ARG A 53 7.48 4.56 -2.93
N GLN A 54 7.27 3.74 -3.96
CA GLN A 54 7.63 4.06 -5.36
C GLN A 54 6.71 5.07 -6.04
N ARG A 55 5.52 5.34 -5.48
CA ARG A 55 4.64 6.44 -5.90
C ARG A 55 4.72 7.60 -4.90
N PRO A 56 5.83 8.37 -4.87
CA PRO A 56 5.85 9.61 -4.13
C PRO A 56 4.77 10.53 -4.68
N ILE A 57 4.18 11.30 -3.78
CA ILE A 57 3.15 12.30 -4.05
C ILE A 57 3.68 13.25 -5.13
N ALA A 58 3.18 13.12 -6.36
CA ALA A 58 3.34 14.13 -7.41
C ALA A 58 2.50 15.35 -7.02
N GLY A 59 2.97 16.09 -6.01
CA GLY A 59 2.24 17.22 -5.42
C GLY A 59 3.09 18.13 -4.54
N THR A 60 4.36 17.82 -4.28
CA THR A 60 5.25 18.67 -3.45
C THR A 60 6.50 19.19 -4.17
N ALA A 61 6.71 18.88 -5.45
CA ALA A 61 7.89 19.33 -6.20
C ALA A 61 7.65 20.54 -7.12
N ALA A 62 6.40 21.03 -7.26
CA ALA A 62 6.07 22.06 -8.27
C ALA A 62 6.06 23.50 -7.75
N GLU A 63 6.31 23.77 -6.46
CA GLU A 63 6.05 25.10 -5.86
C GLU A 63 7.27 25.82 -5.28
N GLN A 64 8.50 25.43 -5.64
CA GLN A 64 9.72 26.11 -5.16
C GLN A 64 10.65 26.64 -6.27
N GLY A 65 10.08 26.91 -7.46
CA GLY A 65 10.84 27.35 -8.64
C GLY A 65 10.47 28.70 -9.23
N SER A 66 9.75 29.59 -8.53
CA SER A 66 9.42 30.92 -9.08
C SER A 66 9.21 31.99 -8.00
N ALA A 67 10.25 32.26 -7.20
CA ALA A 67 10.30 33.46 -6.36
C ALA A 67 11.75 33.95 -6.15
N SER A 68 12.42 34.32 -7.23
CA SER A 68 13.51 35.31 -7.18
C SER A 68 13.83 35.82 -8.58
N SER A 69 12.94 36.67 -9.11
CA SER A 69 13.37 37.76 -9.99
C SER A 69 13.42 39.00 -9.12
N LYS A 70 14.54 39.18 -8.41
CA LYS A 70 14.83 40.40 -7.66
C LYS A 70 14.92 41.55 -8.65
N ALA A 71 14.12 42.58 -8.40
CA ALA A 71 14.39 43.93 -8.83
C ALA A 71 15.83 44.32 -8.46
N HIS A 72 16.55 44.87 -9.43
CA HIS A 72 17.32 46.11 -9.31
C HIS A 72 17.87 46.51 -10.68
#